data_AF-A0A523XUN2-F1
#
_entry.id   AF-A0A523XUN2-F1
#
_cell.length_a   1.000
_cell.length_b   1.000
_cell.length_c   1.000
_cell.angle_alpha   90.00
_cell.angle_beta   90.00
_cell.angle_gamma   90.00
#
_symmetry.space_group_name_H-M   'P 1'
#
loop_
_entity.id
_entity.type
_entity.pdbx_description
1 polymer ?
#
loop_
_entity_poly.entity_id
_entity_poly.type
_entity_poly.pdbx_seq_one_letter_code
_entity_poly.pdbx_strand_id
1 'polypeptide(L)'
;MFLPLSTEKKTVQRWPIVTATITIICLLLLIVTNTVMALQRREILELLMKKFEIESKYMFDEGLGAISSKEAYDKFEERMRAGEIIDKDSREYKIWEEVDSEYRKKTTSTIFHVLGFIPSKFWRVHTLFTSVLVHGGVVHFLGNMWFLWLLGCNIEDIWGRRNFLLFFFAAGIVATFLHSLINFGSEVPTIGASGAIAGVMGAFMIRNYKTKIKFFYFLYPHPALMGTVLVPAWVAMGLYLLFDLFYGVVSFGRATGTAYWAHVGGFVAGIGTAVAFKAKGIEEKYITPKLEEGIEAVKVSPLMDRAFKEREKGNFEKAVKLLEQLTSQQPENVDAYREMANIHTTINNPDKAADAFTKVIQLSLKKGEQEAALNTYYEMKMRNIPQPERPEALYGLAGALYRKGRVEEALQMYQQLIKQFPDSTVASKGVLKCATVFGERNQHELAMSAYQYLLSRYPDIEWKDMVVSEIESLKRKMSKENK
;
A
#
# COMPACT_ATOMS: atom_id res chain seq x y z
N MET A 1 11.43 -17.14 4.34
CA MET A 1 10.88 -15.77 4.48
C MET A 1 9.47 -15.75 3.92
N PHE A 2 8.52 -15.17 4.64
CA PHE A 2 7.12 -15.03 4.24
C PHE A 2 6.69 -13.58 4.54
N LEU A 3 6.51 -12.75 3.51
CA LEU A 3 6.36 -11.30 3.66
C LEU A 3 5.08 -10.81 2.96
N PRO A 4 4.14 -10.15 3.65
CA PRO A 4 2.96 -9.59 3.01
C PRO A 4 3.35 -8.39 2.15
N LEU A 5 2.92 -8.35 0.89
CA LEU A 5 3.24 -7.31 -0.10
C LEU A 5 2.09 -6.31 -0.29
N SER A 6 0.87 -6.81 -0.48
CA SER A 6 -0.30 -5.98 -0.81
C SER A 6 -1.60 -6.72 -0.57
N THR A 7 -2.72 -6.00 -0.55
CA THR A 7 -4.07 -6.59 -0.59
C THR A 7 -4.57 -6.72 -2.03
N GLU A 8 -5.38 -7.75 -2.32
CA GLU A 8 -5.92 -8.06 -3.66
C GLU A 8 -6.80 -6.94 -4.24
N LYS A 9 -7.43 -6.14 -3.35
CA LYS A 9 -8.16 -4.94 -3.73
C LYS A 9 -7.48 -3.71 -3.13
N LYS A 10 -6.91 -2.83 -3.97
CA LYS A 10 -6.67 -1.42 -3.59
C LYS A 10 -8.03 -0.75 -3.45
N THR A 11 -8.63 -0.91 -2.28
CA THR A 11 -9.97 -0.38 -1.92
C THR A 11 -9.87 0.89 -1.10
N VAL A 12 -8.66 1.38 -0.80
CA VAL A 12 -8.44 2.65 -0.12
C VAL A 12 -8.89 3.77 -1.06
N GLN A 13 -10.07 4.31 -0.80
CA GLN A 13 -10.67 5.36 -1.62
C GLN A 13 -10.11 6.75 -1.26
N ARG A 14 -9.52 6.90 -0.08
CA ARG A 14 -9.08 8.19 0.45
C ARG A 14 -7.65 8.16 0.93
N TRP A 15 -7.00 9.32 0.85
CA TRP A 15 -5.65 9.46 1.36
C TRP A 15 -5.60 9.22 2.88
N PRO A 16 -4.78 8.28 3.36
CA PRO A 16 -4.76 7.84 4.76
C PRO A 16 -3.95 8.81 5.62
N ILE A 17 -4.51 10.01 5.84
CA ILE A 17 -3.86 11.12 6.54
C ILE A 17 -3.42 10.71 7.94
N VAL A 18 -4.26 9.98 8.69
CA VAL A 18 -3.94 9.60 10.07
C VAL A 18 -2.80 8.60 10.10
N THR A 19 -2.87 7.56 9.26
CA THR A 19 -1.81 6.57 9.10
C THR A 19 -0.48 7.22 8.70
N ALA A 20 -0.51 8.15 7.73
CA ALA A 20 0.66 8.93 7.33
C ALA A 20 1.19 9.81 8.46
N THR A 21 0.30 10.49 9.20
CA THR A 21 0.67 11.36 10.32
C THR A 21 1.34 10.58 11.45
N ILE A 22 0.76 9.43 11.85
CA ILE A 22 1.36 8.53 12.83
C ILE A 22 2.74 8.07 12.36
N THR A 23 2.88 7.72 11.08
CA THR A 23 4.16 7.30 10.50
C THR A 23 5.22 8.39 10.58
N ILE A 24 4.87 9.63 10.25
CA ILE A 24 5.77 10.79 10.31
C ILE A 24 6.16 11.08 11.77
N ILE A 25 5.21 11.07 12.71
CA ILE A 25 5.50 11.28 14.14
C ILE A 25 6.46 10.21 14.65
N CYS A 26 6.19 8.94 14.35
CA CYS A 26 7.06 7.82 14.73
C CYS A 26 8.47 7.96 14.12
N LEU A 27 8.58 8.45 12.88
CA LEU A 27 9.87 8.69 12.23
C LEU A 27 10.67 9.80 12.92
N LEU A 28 10.03 10.93 13.22
CA LEU A 28 10.66 12.05 13.94
C LEU A 28 11.12 11.61 15.33
N LEU A 29 10.27 10.87 16.06
CA LEU A 29 10.62 10.30 17.35
C LEU A 29 11.74 9.28 17.25
N LEU A 30 11.77 8.43 16.21
CA LEU A 30 12.87 7.50 15.97
C LEU A 30 14.19 8.25 15.80
N ILE A 31 14.22 9.32 15.00
CA ILE A 31 15.44 10.12 14.79
C ILE A 31 15.95 10.66 16.14
N VAL A 32 15.08 11.32 16.91
CA VAL A 32 15.45 11.91 18.21
C VAL A 32 15.88 10.84 19.20
N THR A 33 15.06 9.81 19.39
CA THR A 33 15.30 8.77 20.40
C THR A 33 16.51 7.92 20.07
N ASN A 34 16.77 7.62 18.79
CA ASN A 34 17.95 6.86 18.38
C ASN A 34 19.24 7.66 18.58
N THR A 35 19.23 8.97 18.32
CA THR A 35 20.38 9.84 18.61
C THR A 35 20.66 9.93 20.11
N VAL A 36 19.63 10.17 20.92
CA VAL A 36 19.78 10.21 22.40
C VAL A 36 20.25 8.85 22.92
N MET A 37 19.67 7.75 22.44
CA MET A 37 20.06 6.41 22.86
C MET A 37 21.48 6.05 22.43
N ALA A 38 21.96 6.55 21.28
CA ALA A 38 23.35 6.37 20.86
C ALA A 38 24.35 7.04 21.82
N LEU A 39 24.03 8.26 22.30
CA LEU A 39 24.83 8.94 23.31
C LEU A 39 24.79 8.20 24.65
N GLN A 40 23.60 7.87 25.14
CA GLN A 40 23.43 7.10 26.39
C GLN A 40 24.15 5.75 26.34
N ARG A 41 24.10 5.05 25.19
CA ARG A 41 24.78 3.76 25.02
C ARG A 41 26.29 3.88 25.12
N ARG A 42 26.90 4.95 24.60
CA ARG A 42 28.35 5.16 24.72
C ARG A 42 28.76 5.31 26.19
N GLU A 43 28.07 6.17 26.93
CA GLU A 43 28.32 6.36 28.37
C GLU A 43 28.11 5.07 29.18
N ILE A 44 27.04 4.31 28.89
CA ILE A 44 26.77 3.03 29.53
C ILE A 44 27.87 2.01 29.22
N LEU A 45 28.35 1.95 27.97
CA LEU A 45 29.44 1.04 27.58
C LEU A 45 30.77 1.42 28.25
N GLU A 46 31.08 2.71 28.37
CA GLU A 46 32.28 3.16 29.08
C GLU A 46 32.25 2.76 30.56
N LEU A 47 31.11 2.94 31.23
CA LEU A 47 30.92 2.50 32.61
C LEU A 47 30.98 0.97 32.73
N LEU A 48 30.37 0.24 31.78
CA LEU A 48 30.42 -1.22 31.75
C LEU A 48 31.86 -1.73 31.60
N MET A 49 32.67 -1.12 30.73
CA MET A 49 34.08 -1.49 30.54
C MET A 49 34.90 -1.22 31.80
N LYS A 50 34.72 -0.06 32.44
CA LYS A 50 35.38 0.27 33.73
C LYS A 50 34.98 -0.71 34.83
N LYS A 51 33.69 -1.02 34.92
CA LYS A 51 33.14 -1.99 35.87
C LYS A 51 33.75 -3.38 35.64
N PHE A 52 33.76 -3.84 34.39
CA PHE A 52 34.33 -5.13 34.01
C PHE A 52 35.84 -5.22 34.27
N GLU A 53 36.60 -4.14 34.03
CA GLU A 53 38.04 -4.09 34.34
C GLU A 53 38.32 -4.37 35.82
N ILE A 54 37.50 -3.83 36.72
CA ILE A 54 37.61 -4.09 38.17
C ILE A 54 37.15 -5.51 38.48
N GLU A 55 35.96 -5.90 38.02
CA GLU A 55 35.34 -7.19 38.34
C GLU A 55 36.13 -8.38 37.82
N SER A 56 36.72 -8.28 36.63
CA SER A 56 37.46 -9.36 35.98
C SER A 56 38.64 -9.87 36.81
N LYS A 57 39.22 -9.03 37.69
CA LYS A 57 40.28 -9.44 38.63
C LYS A 57 39.80 -10.51 39.62
N TYR A 58 38.52 -10.45 40.00
CA TYR A 58 37.92 -11.31 41.00
C TYR A 58 37.07 -12.44 40.40
N MET A 59 36.66 -12.30 39.13
CA MET A 59 35.90 -13.33 38.43
C MET A 59 36.67 -14.65 38.28
N PHE A 60 37.97 -14.61 38.02
CA PHE A 60 38.76 -15.84 37.85
C PHE A 60 38.97 -16.59 39.17
N ASP A 61 39.16 -15.86 40.28
CA ASP A 61 39.33 -16.41 41.62
C ASP A 61 38.04 -17.09 42.14
N GLU A 62 36.89 -16.64 41.67
CA GLU A 62 35.56 -17.20 41.98
C GLU A 62 35.12 -18.31 41.02
N GLY A 63 36.01 -18.81 40.15
CA GLY A 63 35.71 -19.89 39.20
C GLY A 63 34.79 -19.48 38.05
N LEU A 64 34.60 -18.18 37.81
CA LEU A 64 33.75 -17.60 36.76
C LEU A 64 34.51 -17.31 35.46
N GLY A 65 35.62 -18.00 35.21
CA GLY A 65 36.53 -17.77 34.06
C GLY A 65 35.87 -17.80 32.67
N ALA A 66 34.63 -18.28 32.58
CA ALA A 66 33.70 -17.95 31.50
C ALA A 66 32.29 -17.78 32.10
N ILE A 67 31.75 -16.55 32.12
CA ILE A 67 30.36 -16.29 32.52
C ILE A 67 29.44 -17.09 31.59
N SER A 68 28.94 -18.23 32.08
CA SER A 68 28.13 -19.15 31.27
C SER A 68 26.63 -18.83 31.34
N SER A 69 26.21 -17.97 32.29
CA SER A 69 24.82 -17.54 32.45
C SER A 69 24.69 -16.21 33.18
N LYS A 70 23.60 -15.48 32.92
CA LYS A 70 23.25 -14.24 33.62
C LYS A 70 23.10 -14.44 35.12
N GLU A 71 22.50 -15.54 35.55
CA GLU A 71 22.30 -15.86 36.98
C GLU A 71 23.61 -16.00 37.74
N ALA A 72 24.66 -16.55 37.10
CA ALA A 72 25.98 -16.64 37.73
C ALA A 72 26.61 -15.26 37.93
N TYR A 73 26.42 -14.35 36.97
CA TYR A 73 26.89 -12.96 37.07
C TYR A 73 26.10 -12.17 38.12
N ASP A 74 24.77 -12.28 38.14
CA ASP A 74 23.92 -11.58 39.11
C ASP A 74 24.31 -11.99 40.55
N LYS A 75 24.57 -13.28 40.81
CA LYS A 75 25.07 -13.77 42.11
C LYS A 75 26.45 -13.23 42.47
N PHE A 76 27.35 -13.13 41.49
CA PHE A 76 28.68 -12.53 41.70
C PHE A 76 28.55 -11.05 42.11
N GLU A 77 27.72 -10.29 41.41
CA GLU A 77 27.46 -8.89 41.77
C GLU A 77 26.85 -8.75 43.18
N GLU A 78 25.92 -9.63 43.57
CA GLU A 78 25.34 -9.62 44.91
C GLU A 78 26.41 -9.81 46.00
N ARG A 79 27.33 -10.77 45.81
CA ARG A 79 28.44 -11.03 46.75
C ARG A 79 29.46 -9.90 46.79
N MET A 80 29.75 -9.28 45.64
CA MET A 80 30.54 -8.05 45.58
C MET A 80 29.89 -6.96 46.44
N ARG A 81 28.58 -6.68 46.26
CA ARG A 81 27.84 -5.67 47.06
C ARG A 81 27.71 -6.03 48.54
N ALA A 82 27.67 -7.32 48.87
CA ALA A 82 27.65 -7.78 50.25
C ALA A 82 28.98 -7.51 50.97
N GLY A 83 30.08 -7.29 50.22
CA GLY A 83 31.43 -7.14 50.76
C GLY A 83 32.12 -8.49 51.01
N GLU A 84 31.62 -9.56 50.40
CA GLU A 84 32.17 -10.92 50.57
C GLU A 84 33.43 -11.15 49.73
N ILE A 85 33.59 -10.41 48.62
CA ILE A 85 34.69 -10.55 47.67
C ILE A 85 35.70 -9.41 47.82
N ILE A 86 35.22 -8.18 48.01
CA ILE A 86 36.05 -6.99 48.24
C ILE A 86 35.59 -6.33 49.54
N ASP A 87 36.53 -6.01 50.42
CA ASP A 87 36.28 -5.26 51.65
C ASP A 87 35.68 -3.87 51.33
N LYS A 88 34.55 -3.55 51.98
CA LYS A 88 33.80 -2.31 51.79
C LYS A 88 34.57 -1.05 52.15
N ASP A 89 35.51 -1.16 53.09
CA ASP A 89 36.32 -0.02 53.52
C ASP A 89 37.49 0.25 52.57
N SER A 90 37.80 -0.70 51.68
CA SER A 90 38.87 -0.58 50.70
C SER A 90 38.61 0.53 49.69
N ARG A 91 39.70 1.13 49.18
CA ARG A 91 39.63 2.11 48.10
C ARG A 91 39.05 1.52 46.82
N GLU A 92 39.33 0.25 46.54
CA GLU A 92 38.89 -0.44 45.33
C GLU A 92 37.37 -0.68 45.34
N TYR A 93 36.80 -1.10 46.48
CA TYR A 93 35.35 -1.23 46.63
C TYR A 93 34.64 0.11 46.40
N LYS A 94 35.13 1.21 46.98
CA LYS A 94 34.52 2.54 46.81
C LYS A 94 34.51 2.99 45.35
N ILE A 95 35.58 2.74 44.60
CA ILE A 95 35.65 3.04 43.15
C ILE A 95 34.65 2.17 42.39
N TRP A 96 34.61 0.86 42.69
CA TRP A 96 33.66 -0.05 42.04
C TRP A 96 32.21 0.32 42.33
N GLU A 97 31.87 0.63 43.58
CA GLU A 97 30.51 1.01 44.01
C GLU A 97 30.05 2.30 43.32
N GLU A 98 30.94 3.29 43.16
CA GLU A 98 30.65 4.51 42.41
C GLU A 98 30.33 4.21 40.94
N VAL A 99 31.17 3.40 40.28
CA VAL A 99 30.99 3.01 38.87
C VAL A 99 29.73 2.15 38.68
N ASP A 100 29.50 1.17 39.55
CA ASP A 100 28.35 0.27 39.55
C ASP A 100 27.03 1.04 39.80
N SER A 101 27.05 1.99 40.75
CA SER A 101 25.92 2.88 41.02
C SER A 101 25.60 3.78 39.82
N GLU A 102 26.61 4.41 39.22
CA GLU A 102 26.41 5.24 38.03
C GLU A 102 25.92 4.41 36.84
N TYR A 103 26.49 3.23 36.64
CA TYR A 103 26.09 2.27 35.61
C TYR A 103 24.61 1.89 35.74
N ARG A 104 24.16 1.49 36.95
CA ARG A 104 22.75 1.17 37.23
C ARG A 104 21.83 2.36 37.01
N LYS A 105 22.25 3.55 37.45
CA LYS A 105 21.48 4.78 37.27
C LYS A 105 21.24 5.06 35.79
N LYS A 106 22.30 5.04 34.97
CA LYS A 106 22.19 5.32 33.52
C LYS A 106 21.41 4.24 32.77
N THR A 107 21.57 2.97 33.13
CA THR A 107 20.83 1.86 32.50
C THR A 107 19.33 1.87 32.82
N THR A 108 18.92 2.39 33.98
CA THR A 108 17.51 2.51 34.39
C THR A 108 16.89 3.88 34.06
N SER A 109 17.66 4.82 33.53
CA SER A 109 17.22 6.17 33.13
C SER A 109 17.35 6.44 31.63
N THR A 110 17.39 5.39 30.80
CA THR A 110 17.46 5.57 29.34
C THR A 110 16.21 6.25 28.79
N ILE A 111 16.30 6.80 27.59
CA ILE A 111 15.15 7.43 26.92
C ILE A 111 13.93 6.49 26.82
N PHE A 112 14.16 5.17 26.72
CA PHE A 112 13.10 4.17 26.71
C PHE A 112 12.48 3.92 28.09
N HIS A 113 13.21 4.13 29.20
CA HIS A 113 12.61 4.11 30.54
C HIS A 113 11.81 5.37 30.86
N VAL A 114 12.05 6.46 30.12
CA VAL A 114 11.29 7.70 30.22
C VAL A 114 10.01 7.63 29.40
N LEU A 115 10.12 7.20 28.13
CA LEU A 115 9.00 7.23 27.18
C LEU A 115 8.25 5.91 27.05
N GLY A 116 8.88 4.78 27.40
CA GLY A 116 8.28 3.45 27.35
C GLY A 116 7.39 3.18 28.54
N PHE A 117 6.46 2.25 28.35
CA PHE A 117 5.55 1.83 29.41
C PHE A 117 6.27 0.77 30.27
N ILE A 118 6.31 0.99 31.58
CA ILE A 118 6.92 0.07 32.53
C ILE A 118 5.80 -0.51 33.41
N PRO A 119 5.54 -1.83 33.39
CA PRO A 119 4.48 -2.45 34.19
C PRO A 119 4.54 -2.11 35.68
N SER A 120 5.74 -2.11 36.28
CA SER A 120 5.93 -1.72 37.69
C SER A 120 5.65 -0.25 37.99
N LYS A 121 5.57 0.61 36.96
CA LYS A 121 5.35 2.06 37.06
C LYS A 121 4.07 2.49 36.33
N PHE A 122 3.02 1.65 36.37
CA PHE A 122 1.77 1.85 35.64
C PHE A 122 1.07 3.20 35.91
N TRP A 123 1.34 3.84 37.05
CA TRP A 123 0.84 5.18 37.38
C TRP A 123 1.35 6.30 36.46
N ARG A 124 2.41 6.05 35.68
CA ARG A 124 2.92 6.98 34.65
C ARG A 124 2.05 6.94 33.41
N VAL A 125 0.81 7.44 33.53
CA VAL A 125 -0.23 7.34 32.48
C VAL A 125 0.17 7.90 31.12
N HIS A 126 1.05 8.90 31.06
CA HIS A 126 1.56 9.43 29.78
C HIS A 126 2.30 8.36 28.96
N THR A 127 2.93 7.39 29.63
CA THR A 127 3.66 6.30 28.97
C THR A 127 2.76 5.34 28.19
N LEU A 128 1.46 5.29 28.51
CA LEU A 128 0.47 4.54 27.72
C LEU A 128 0.33 5.08 26.29
N PHE A 129 0.62 6.38 26.10
CA PHE A 129 0.55 7.03 24.79
C PHE A 129 1.93 7.14 24.13
N THR A 130 2.96 7.54 24.88
CA THR A 130 4.30 7.74 24.32
C THR A 130 4.95 6.42 23.91
N SER A 131 4.70 5.33 24.64
CA SER A 131 5.27 4.01 24.33
C SER A 131 4.87 3.50 22.94
N VAL A 132 3.63 3.76 22.52
CA VAL A 132 3.09 3.34 21.22
C VAL A 132 3.81 4.03 20.05
N LEU A 133 4.43 5.18 20.29
CA LEU A 133 5.03 6.01 19.22
C LEU A 133 6.56 5.83 19.10
N VAL A 134 7.22 5.34 20.15
CA VAL A 134 8.69 5.21 20.21
C VAL A 134 9.14 3.82 19.76
N HIS A 135 10.27 3.73 19.08
CA HIS A 135 10.77 2.49 18.48
C HIS A 135 12.22 2.21 18.88
N GLY A 136 12.52 0.95 19.17
CA GLY A 136 13.85 0.49 19.61
C GLY A 136 14.92 0.39 18.51
N GLY A 137 14.62 0.83 17.29
CA GLY A 137 15.54 0.80 16.15
C GLY A 137 14.83 0.86 14.80
N VAL A 138 15.63 1.01 13.74
CA VAL A 138 15.13 1.22 12.36
C VAL A 138 14.33 0.02 11.86
N VAL A 139 14.80 -1.21 12.07
CA VAL A 139 14.10 -2.43 11.62
C VAL A 139 12.74 -2.59 12.33
N HIS A 140 12.70 -2.32 13.64
CA HIS A 140 11.44 -2.36 14.41
C HIS A 140 10.45 -1.30 13.90
N PHE A 141 10.92 -0.08 13.64
CA PHE A 141 10.10 0.98 13.02
C PHE A 141 9.58 0.57 11.64
N LEU A 142 10.46 0.13 10.73
CA LEU A 142 10.08 -0.24 9.38
C LEU A 142 9.06 -1.38 9.36
N GLY A 143 9.25 -2.39 10.23
CA GLY A 143 8.29 -3.48 10.39
C GLY A 143 6.91 -2.96 10.81
N ASN A 144 6.84 -2.13 11.85
CA ASN A 144 5.58 -1.56 12.31
C ASN A 144 4.90 -0.71 11.23
N MET A 145 5.65 0.18 10.58
CA MET A 145 5.07 1.07 9.56
C MET A 145 4.65 0.29 8.32
N TRP A 146 5.33 -0.81 7.97
CA TRP A 146 4.92 -1.70 6.89
C TRP A 146 3.53 -2.29 7.14
N PHE A 147 3.30 -2.87 8.31
CA PHE A 147 1.98 -3.44 8.67
C PHE A 147 0.91 -2.36 8.84
N LEU A 148 1.27 -1.23 9.46
CA LEU A 148 0.35 -0.10 9.60
C LEU A 148 -0.06 0.45 8.24
N TRP A 149 0.85 0.57 7.28
CA TRP A 149 0.51 1.04 5.95
C TRP A 149 -0.32 0.02 5.16
N LEU A 150 0.04 -1.26 5.25
CA LEU A 150 -0.66 -2.35 4.56
C LEU A 150 -2.12 -2.48 5.03
N LEU A 151 -2.36 -2.37 6.34
CA LEU A 151 -3.66 -2.70 6.96
C LEU A 151 -4.39 -1.47 7.50
N GLY A 152 -3.67 -0.55 8.13
CA GLY A 152 -4.21 0.66 8.73
C GLY A 152 -4.89 1.57 7.73
N CYS A 153 -4.35 1.74 6.53
CA CYS A 153 -5.00 2.53 5.48
C CYS A 153 -6.42 2.03 5.15
N ASN A 154 -6.64 0.71 5.18
CA ASN A 154 -7.97 0.14 4.91
C ASN A 154 -8.94 0.41 6.07
N ILE A 155 -8.48 0.29 7.32
CA ILE A 155 -9.33 0.53 8.49
C ILE A 155 -9.60 2.03 8.67
N GLU A 156 -8.63 2.89 8.39
CA GLU A 156 -8.84 4.34 8.32
C GLU A 156 -9.88 4.71 7.28
N ASP A 157 -9.86 4.06 6.12
CA ASP A 157 -10.85 4.30 5.08
C ASP A 157 -12.24 3.76 5.43
N ILE A 158 -12.35 2.69 6.21
CA ILE A 158 -13.66 2.16 6.64
C ILE A 158 -14.24 2.97 7.80
N TRP A 159 -13.44 3.34 8.79
CA TRP A 159 -13.91 3.98 10.02
C TRP A 159 -13.79 5.50 10.01
N GLY A 160 -13.06 6.06 9.06
CA GLY A 160 -12.74 7.47 8.99
C GLY A 160 -11.63 7.88 9.97
N ARG A 161 -11.00 9.00 9.65
CA ARG A 161 -9.81 9.55 10.33
C ARG A 161 -9.96 9.61 11.86
N ARG A 162 -11.04 10.23 12.36
CA ARG A 162 -11.25 10.43 13.80
C ARG A 162 -11.39 9.10 14.55
N ASN A 163 -12.23 8.20 14.06
CA ASN A 163 -12.50 6.94 14.76
C ASN A 163 -11.30 6.01 14.69
N PHE A 164 -10.58 5.99 13.55
CA PHE A 164 -9.34 5.24 13.41
C PHE A 164 -8.26 5.73 14.38
N LEU A 165 -8.08 7.06 14.53
CA LEU A 165 -7.12 7.62 15.48
C LEU A 165 -7.44 7.21 16.92
N LEU A 166 -8.70 7.35 17.33
CA LEU A 166 -9.14 6.97 18.68
C LEU A 166 -8.99 5.47 18.91
N PHE A 167 -9.37 4.66 17.93
CA PHE A 167 -9.22 3.22 17.97
C PHE A 167 -7.75 2.80 18.08
N PHE A 168 -6.86 3.40 17.29
CA PHE A 168 -5.44 3.05 17.27
C PHE A 168 -4.82 3.19 18.67
N PHE A 169 -5.04 4.33 19.33
CA PHE A 169 -4.55 4.54 20.70
C PHE A 169 -5.28 3.66 21.72
N ALA A 170 -6.61 3.49 21.61
CA ALA A 170 -7.36 2.61 22.50
C ALA A 170 -6.86 1.16 22.43
N ALA A 171 -6.61 0.64 21.22
CA ALA A 171 -6.05 -0.68 21.02
C ALA A 171 -4.64 -0.81 21.61
N GLY A 172 -3.80 0.22 21.46
CA GLY A 172 -2.50 0.30 22.11
C GLY A 172 -2.59 0.24 23.64
N ILE A 173 -3.52 0.99 24.24
CA ILE A 173 -3.73 0.99 25.69
C ILE A 173 -4.19 -0.38 26.18
N VAL A 174 -5.15 -1.02 25.50
CA VAL A 174 -5.62 -2.37 25.87
C VAL A 174 -4.51 -3.41 25.71
N ALA A 175 -3.71 -3.31 24.65
CA ALA A 175 -2.52 -4.14 24.44
C ALA A 175 -1.54 -4.03 25.62
N THR A 176 -1.17 -2.80 25.99
CA THR A 176 -0.26 -2.52 27.09
C THR A 176 -0.82 -2.99 28.44
N PHE A 177 -2.12 -2.79 28.68
CA PHE A 177 -2.78 -3.25 29.90
C PHE A 177 -2.74 -4.78 30.02
N LEU A 178 -3.08 -5.52 28.96
CA LEU A 178 -3.01 -6.99 29.00
C LEU A 178 -1.57 -7.47 29.21
N HIS A 179 -0.60 -6.86 28.53
CA HIS A 179 0.81 -7.18 28.73
C HIS A 179 1.27 -6.94 30.18
N SER A 180 0.81 -5.85 30.79
CA SER A 180 1.12 -5.48 32.18
C SER A 180 0.51 -6.43 33.20
N LEU A 181 -0.70 -6.96 32.94
CA LEU A 181 -1.33 -7.95 33.84
C LEU A 181 -0.53 -9.25 33.88
N ILE A 182 0.03 -9.66 32.74
CA ILE A 182 0.79 -10.90 32.62
C ILE A 182 2.23 -10.73 33.13
N ASN A 183 2.83 -9.57 32.92
CA ASN A 183 4.20 -9.25 33.34
C ASN A 183 4.20 -8.27 34.51
N PHE A 184 3.33 -8.53 35.49
CA PHE A 184 3.15 -7.66 36.65
C PHE A 184 4.47 -7.45 37.39
N GLY A 185 4.78 -6.20 37.75
CA GLY A 185 6.02 -5.86 38.45
C GLY A 185 7.29 -5.83 37.57
N SER A 186 7.20 -6.13 36.27
CA SER A 186 8.35 -6.00 35.36
C SER A 186 8.83 -4.55 35.26
N GLU A 187 10.15 -4.37 35.31
CA GLU A 187 10.81 -3.07 35.09
C GLU A 187 11.21 -2.84 33.63
N VAL A 188 11.03 -3.84 32.76
CA VAL A 188 11.44 -3.76 31.35
C VAL A 188 10.47 -2.85 30.59
N PRO A 189 10.95 -1.76 29.96
CA PRO A 189 10.10 -0.85 29.22
C PRO A 189 9.57 -1.51 27.93
N THR A 190 8.25 -1.43 27.74
CA THR A 190 7.57 -1.81 26.51
C THR A 190 7.44 -0.59 25.61
N ILE A 191 7.86 -0.73 24.35
CA ILE A 191 7.81 0.32 23.32
C ILE A 191 7.37 -0.25 21.97
N GLY A 192 6.84 0.61 21.11
CA GLY A 192 6.51 0.33 19.72
C GLY A 192 5.01 0.31 19.46
N ALA A 193 4.65 0.62 18.21
CA ALA A 193 3.27 0.65 17.75
C ALA A 193 2.63 -0.75 17.60
N SER A 194 3.41 -1.82 17.75
CA SER A 194 3.03 -3.19 17.39
C SER A 194 1.77 -3.69 18.10
N GLY A 195 1.52 -3.34 19.36
CA GLY A 195 0.26 -3.66 20.06
C GLY A 195 -0.96 -2.98 19.43
N ALA A 196 -0.86 -1.70 19.11
CA ALA A 196 -1.92 -0.96 18.41
C ALA A 196 -2.16 -1.51 16.99
N ILE A 197 -1.07 -1.83 16.28
CA ILE A 197 -1.13 -2.45 14.94
C ILE A 197 -1.74 -3.85 14.99
N ALA A 198 -1.45 -4.64 16.02
CA ALA A 198 -2.14 -5.92 16.23
C ALA A 198 -3.66 -5.71 16.39
N GLY A 199 -4.08 -4.63 17.04
CA GLY A 199 -5.50 -4.22 17.01
C GLY A 199 -6.03 -3.90 15.63
N VAL A 200 -5.28 -3.13 14.83
CA VAL A 200 -5.62 -2.91 13.41
C VAL A 200 -5.74 -4.24 12.65
N MET A 201 -4.86 -5.20 12.90
CA MET A 201 -4.91 -6.55 12.31
C MET A 201 -6.18 -7.31 12.71
N GLY A 202 -6.55 -7.29 13.99
CA GLY A 202 -7.80 -7.89 14.49
C GLY A 202 -9.04 -7.24 13.89
N ALA A 203 -9.06 -5.92 13.75
CA ALA A 203 -10.14 -5.19 13.10
C ALA A 203 -10.24 -5.54 11.60
N PHE A 204 -9.09 -5.54 10.90
CA PHE A 204 -8.99 -5.89 9.48
C PHE A 204 -9.42 -7.33 9.21
N MET A 205 -9.10 -8.26 10.11
CA MET A 205 -9.54 -9.64 10.03
C MET A 205 -11.07 -9.75 9.91
N ILE A 206 -11.81 -8.95 10.68
CA ILE A 206 -13.27 -8.98 10.70
C ILE A 206 -13.87 -8.16 9.55
N ARG A 207 -13.39 -6.93 9.34
CA ARG A 207 -13.95 -6.01 8.34
C ARG A 207 -13.59 -6.38 6.91
N ASN A 208 -12.41 -6.95 6.70
CA ASN A 208 -11.88 -7.31 5.40
C ASN A 208 -11.66 -8.84 5.28
N TYR A 209 -12.50 -9.65 5.95
CA TYR A 209 -12.32 -11.12 6.03
C TYR A 209 -12.18 -11.81 4.66
N LYS A 210 -12.87 -11.33 3.61
CA LYS A 210 -12.78 -11.88 2.24
C LYS A 210 -11.56 -11.40 1.46
N THR A 211 -10.89 -10.35 1.91
CA THR A 211 -9.74 -9.79 1.21
C THR A 211 -8.58 -10.78 1.27
N LYS A 212 -7.94 -11.05 0.14
CA LYS A 212 -6.69 -11.82 0.12
C LYS A 212 -5.50 -10.89 0.21
N ILE A 213 -4.51 -11.29 1.00
CA ILE A 213 -3.22 -10.63 1.14
C ILE A 213 -2.22 -11.41 0.27
N LYS A 214 -1.53 -10.71 -0.61
CA LYS A 214 -0.44 -11.25 -1.42
C LYS A 214 0.80 -11.35 -0.56
N PHE A 215 1.30 -12.54 -0.33
CA PHE A 215 2.56 -12.81 0.35
C PHE A 215 3.63 -13.18 -0.66
N PHE A 216 4.83 -12.64 -0.50
CA PHE A 216 6.06 -13.17 -1.07
C PHE A 216 6.58 -14.28 -0.17
N TYR A 217 6.98 -15.41 -0.76
CA TYR A 217 7.68 -16.46 -0.04
C TYR A 217 9.03 -16.77 -0.70
N PHE A 218 10.01 -17.08 0.14
CA PHE A 218 11.34 -17.50 -0.26
C PHE A 218 11.85 -18.56 0.72
N LEU A 219 12.08 -19.78 0.23
CA LEU A 219 12.66 -20.88 1.00
C LEU A 219 14.18 -20.96 0.75
N TYR A 220 14.96 -20.35 1.63
CA TYR A 220 16.42 -20.44 1.56
C TYR A 220 16.89 -21.88 1.87
N PRO A 221 17.87 -22.45 1.14
CA PRO A 221 18.74 -21.83 0.12
C PRO A 221 18.30 -22.07 -1.32
N HIS A 222 17.06 -22.49 -1.61
CA HIS A 222 16.62 -22.91 -2.94
C HIS A 222 15.92 -21.77 -3.69
N PRO A 223 16.60 -21.05 -4.60
CA PRO A 223 16.02 -19.87 -5.26
C PRO A 223 14.87 -20.23 -6.20
N ALA A 224 14.77 -21.49 -6.63
CA ALA A 224 13.64 -22.01 -7.39
C ALA A 224 12.33 -22.08 -6.57
N LEU A 225 12.41 -22.01 -5.24
CA LEU A 225 11.27 -22.03 -4.31
C LEU A 225 10.93 -20.60 -3.83
N MET A 226 10.86 -19.67 -4.78
CA MET A 226 10.38 -18.30 -4.55
C MET A 226 9.13 -18.02 -5.37
N GLY A 227 8.20 -17.26 -4.81
CA GLY A 227 6.97 -16.93 -5.51
C GLY A 227 6.05 -16.04 -4.69
N THR A 228 4.82 -15.92 -5.15
CA THR A 228 3.78 -15.18 -4.42
C THR A 228 2.53 -16.02 -4.26
N VAL A 229 1.90 -15.93 -3.10
CA VAL A 229 0.66 -16.63 -2.77
C VAL A 229 -0.36 -15.64 -2.24
N LEU A 230 -1.64 -15.86 -2.57
CA LEU A 230 -2.75 -15.08 -2.02
C LEU A 230 -3.35 -15.84 -0.84
N VAL A 231 -3.27 -15.25 0.34
CA VAL A 231 -3.80 -15.84 1.58
C VAL A 231 -4.99 -15.01 2.07
N PRO A 232 -6.16 -15.60 2.34
CA PRO A 232 -7.28 -14.87 2.92
C PRO A 232 -6.88 -14.17 4.23
N ALA A 233 -7.35 -12.94 4.43
CA ALA A 233 -7.00 -12.12 5.59
C ALA A 233 -7.28 -12.84 6.91
N TRP A 234 -8.42 -13.55 7.01
CA TRP A 234 -8.76 -14.30 8.21
C TRP A 234 -7.79 -15.44 8.52
N VAL A 235 -7.24 -16.10 7.49
CA VAL A 235 -6.21 -17.15 7.67
C VAL A 235 -4.90 -16.51 8.12
N ALA A 236 -4.43 -15.48 7.39
CA ALA A 236 -3.16 -14.83 7.68
C ALA A 236 -3.13 -14.22 9.08
N MET A 237 -4.19 -13.50 9.46
CA MET A 237 -4.31 -12.84 10.76
C MET A 237 -4.57 -13.86 11.88
N GLY A 238 -5.34 -14.92 11.61
CA GLY A 238 -5.55 -16.01 12.56
C GLY A 238 -4.25 -16.75 12.89
N LEU A 239 -3.44 -17.07 11.87
CA LEU A 239 -2.12 -17.68 12.07
C LEU A 239 -1.19 -16.76 12.86
N TYR A 240 -1.19 -15.45 12.56
CA TYR A 240 -0.42 -14.47 13.33
C TYR A 240 -0.77 -14.50 14.82
N LEU A 241 -2.08 -14.47 15.16
CA LEU A 241 -2.52 -14.56 16.55
C LEU A 241 -2.10 -15.88 17.22
N LEU A 242 -2.19 -17.00 16.49
CA LEU A 242 -1.76 -18.30 17.01
C LEU A 242 -0.24 -18.34 17.29
N PHE A 243 0.57 -17.72 16.42
CA PHE A 243 2.01 -17.59 16.67
C PHE A 243 2.30 -16.74 17.92
N ASP A 244 1.64 -15.60 18.08
CA ASP A 244 1.85 -14.76 19.28
C ASP A 244 1.39 -15.45 20.57
N LEU A 245 0.29 -16.21 20.52
CA LEU A 245 -0.13 -17.04 21.65
C LEU A 245 0.90 -18.11 21.98
N PHE A 246 1.37 -18.84 20.97
CA PHE A 246 2.38 -19.89 21.15
C PHE A 246 3.67 -19.33 21.76
N TYR A 247 4.22 -18.27 21.17
CA TYR A 247 5.45 -17.67 21.67
C TYR A 247 5.26 -16.99 23.03
N GLY A 248 4.10 -16.36 23.28
CA GLY A 248 3.78 -15.77 24.59
C GLY A 248 3.75 -16.80 25.73
N VAL A 249 3.28 -18.03 25.44
CA VAL A 249 3.30 -19.16 26.39
C VAL A 249 4.71 -19.72 26.55
N VAL A 250 5.42 -19.98 25.44
CA VAL A 250 6.79 -20.54 25.47
C VAL A 250 7.80 -19.58 26.12
N SER A 251 7.56 -18.27 26.02
CA SER A 251 8.39 -17.24 26.63
C SER A 251 7.92 -16.79 28.02
N PHE A 252 6.94 -17.47 28.62
CA PHE A 252 6.41 -17.06 29.92
C PHE A 252 7.51 -17.03 30.99
N GLY A 253 7.58 -15.93 31.75
CA GLY A 253 8.62 -15.71 32.77
C GLY A 253 10.02 -15.42 32.22
N ARG A 254 10.20 -15.28 30.91
CA ARG A 254 11.49 -14.96 30.27
C ARG A 254 11.46 -13.57 29.65
N ALA A 255 12.54 -12.82 29.83
CA ALA A 255 12.72 -11.55 29.13
C ALA A 255 12.96 -11.81 27.63
N THR A 256 12.04 -11.35 26.78
CA THR A 256 12.15 -11.42 25.32
C THR A 256 12.22 -10.03 24.71
N GLY A 257 12.75 -9.94 23.49
CA GLY A 257 12.72 -8.69 22.71
C GLY A 257 11.35 -8.37 22.10
N THR A 258 10.29 -9.14 22.40
CA THR A 258 8.97 -8.99 21.76
C THR A 258 7.85 -9.23 22.77
N ALA A 259 6.99 -8.22 22.94
CA ALA A 259 5.87 -8.26 23.86
C ALA A 259 4.65 -8.99 23.27
N TYR A 260 4.74 -10.32 23.08
CA TYR A 260 3.69 -11.15 22.46
C TYR A 260 2.30 -10.95 23.07
N TRP A 261 2.22 -10.85 24.41
CA TRP A 261 0.96 -10.61 25.10
C TRP A 261 0.34 -9.23 24.82
N ALA A 262 1.15 -8.23 24.46
CA ALA A 262 0.63 -6.96 23.99
C ALA A 262 -0.04 -7.12 22.63
N HIS A 263 0.55 -7.91 21.72
CA HIS A 263 -0.03 -8.19 20.40
C HIS A 263 -1.35 -8.94 20.53
N VAL A 264 -1.41 -9.97 21.36
CA VAL A 264 -2.66 -10.69 21.66
C VAL A 264 -3.75 -9.74 22.17
N GLY A 265 -3.42 -8.88 23.13
CA GLY A 265 -4.37 -7.93 23.72
C GLY A 265 -4.88 -6.90 22.72
N GLY A 266 -3.98 -6.35 21.91
CA GLY A 266 -4.33 -5.46 20.82
C GLY A 266 -5.26 -6.14 19.82
N PHE A 267 -4.89 -7.34 19.35
CA PHE A 267 -5.65 -8.10 18.36
C PHE A 267 -7.08 -8.41 18.82
N VAL A 268 -7.24 -8.87 20.07
CA VAL A 268 -8.56 -9.12 20.66
C VAL A 268 -9.37 -7.82 20.77
N ALA A 269 -8.75 -6.71 21.16
CA ALA A 269 -9.43 -5.40 21.18
C ALA A 269 -9.90 -4.98 19.79
N GLY A 270 -9.10 -5.26 18.76
CA GLY A 270 -9.44 -5.04 17.35
C GLY A 270 -10.68 -5.82 16.90
N ILE A 271 -10.71 -7.13 17.19
CA ILE A 271 -11.87 -7.99 16.91
C ILE A 271 -13.10 -7.43 17.63
N GLY A 272 -13.00 -7.20 18.94
CA GLY A 272 -14.11 -6.75 19.77
C GLY A 272 -14.70 -5.43 19.26
N THR A 273 -13.84 -4.48 18.90
CA THR A 273 -14.27 -3.19 18.33
C THR A 273 -14.99 -3.38 17.00
N ALA A 274 -14.41 -4.16 16.07
CA ALA A 274 -15.00 -4.38 14.75
C ALA A 274 -16.34 -5.13 14.81
N VAL A 275 -16.46 -6.12 15.70
CA VAL A 275 -17.71 -6.84 15.94
C VAL A 275 -18.76 -5.89 16.55
N ALA A 276 -18.40 -5.08 17.55
CA ALA A 276 -19.30 -4.13 18.17
C ALA A 276 -19.81 -3.06 17.19
N PHE A 277 -18.93 -2.53 16.33
CA PHE A 277 -19.28 -1.54 15.32
C PHE A 277 -20.27 -2.11 14.31
N LYS A 278 -20.02 -3.33 13.84
CA LYS A 278 -20.91 -4.06 12.93
C LYS A 278 -22.26 -4.38 13.59
N ALA A 279 -22.27 -4.91 14.81
CA ALA A 279 -23.49 -5.32 15.50
C ALA A 279 -24.41 -4.14 15.83
N LYS A 280 -23.84 -2.97 16.15
CA LYS A 280 -24.60 -1.75 16.46
C LYS A 280 -24.95 -0.90 15.23
N GLY A 281 -24.56 -1.33 14.03
CA GLY A 281 -24.74 -0.56 12.80
C GLY A 281 -24.10 0.84 12.84
N ILE A 282 -23.02 1.01 13.64
CA ILE A 282 -22.39 2.33 13.85
C ILE A 282 -21.80 2.84 12.54
N GLU A 283 -21.25 1.91 11.75
CA GLU A 283 -20.65 2.21 10.46
C GLU A 283 -21.71 2.81 9.51
N GLU A 284 -22.81 2.11 9.29
CA GLU A 284 -23.87 2.57 8.38
C GLU A 284 -24.58 3.83 8.91
N LYS A 285 -24.76 3.94 10.23
CA LYS A 285 -25.59 5.00 10.83
C LYS A 285 -24.87 6.33 11.03
N TYR A 286 -23.57 6.31 11.34
CA TYR A 286 -22.85 7.51 11.76
C TYR A 286 -21.57 7.78 10.98
N ILE A 287 -20.96 6.75 10.41
CA ILE A 287 -19.64 6.85 9.78
C ILE A 287 -19.84 7.04 8.28
N THR A 288 -20.43 6.07 7.57
CA THR A 288 -20.60 6.10 6.11
C THR A 288 -21.21 7.40 5.57
N PRO A 289 -22.30 7.95 6.13
CA PRO A 289 -22.88 9.20 5.62
C PRO A 289 -21.93 10.40 5.69
N LYS A 290 -21.17 10.52 6.78
CA LYS A 290 -20.19 11.62 6.96
C LYS A 290 -18.93 11.44 6.12
N LEU A 291 -18.61 10.18 5.78
CA LEU A 291 -17.50 9.88 4.89
C LEU A 291 -17.86 10.20 3.43
N GLU A 292 -19.09 9.93 3.02
CA GLU A 292 -19.63 10.25 1.69
C GLU A 292 -19.80 11.76 1.47
N GLU A 293 -20.14 12.54 2.50
CA GLU A 293 -20.19 14.01 2.43
C GLU A 293 -18.81 14.68 2.21
N GLY A 294 -17.73 14.07 2.70
CA GLY A 294 -16.37 14.61 2.68
C GLY A 294 -15.45 14.05 1.59
N ILE A 295 -15.89 13.00 0.88
CA ILE A 295 -15.40 12.72 -0.46
C ILE A 295 -16.00 13.86 -1.29
N GLU A 296 -15.20 14.58 -2.08
CA GLU A 296 -15.77 15.22 -3.27
C GLU A 296 -16.35 14.07 -4.08
N ALA A 297 -17.59 13.69 -3.77
CA ALA A 297 -18.35 12.80 -4.58
C ALA A 297 -18.25 13.47 -5.94
N VAL A 298 -17.62 12.79 -6.90
CA VAL A 298 -17.99 12.96 -8.29
C VAL A 298 -19.50 12.95 -8.24
N LYS A 299 -20.14 14.13 -8.31
CA LYS A 299 -21.55 14.29 -7.96
C LYS A 299 -22.29 13.38 -8.92
N VAL A 300 -22.58 12.16 -8.48
CA VAL A 300 -23.29 11.17 -9.27
C VAL A 300 -24.65 11.80 -9.45
N SER A 301 -24.95 12.20 -10.69
CA SER A 301 -26.18 12.91 -10.98
C SER A 301 -27.35 12.15 -10.34
N PRO A 302 -28.36 12.81 -9.75
CA PRO A 302 -29.53 12.12 -9.20
C PRO A 302 -30.19 11.15 -10.19
N LEU A 303 -30.05 11.39 -11.49
CA LEU A 303 -30.51 10.48 -12.54
C LEU A 303 -29.66 9.20 -12.62
N MET A 304 -28.35 9.30 -12.42
CA MET A 304 -27.42 8.17 -12.42
C MET A 304 -27.66 7.26 -11.21
N ASP A 305 -27.83 7.84 -10.00
CA ASP A 305 -28.17 7.06 -8.80
C ASP A 305 -29.51 6.33 -8.95
N ARG A 306 -30.53 7.01 -9.49
CA ARG A 306 -31.82 6.37 -9.78
C ARG A 306 -31.68 5.26 -10.83
N ALA A 307 -30.86 5.45 -11.86
CA ALA A 307 -30.61 4.43 -12.87
C ALA A 307 -29.97 3.17 -12.26
N PHE A 308 -28.99 3.33 -11.38
CA PHE A 308 -28.39 2.21 -10.65
C PHE A 308 -29.41 1.44 -9.81
N LYS A 309 -30.23 2.15 -9.02
CA LYS A 309 -31.29 1.53 -8.20
C LYS A 309 -32.32 0.77 -9.03
N GLU A 310 -32.70 1.28 -10.20
CA GLU A 310 -33.61 0.57 -11.10
C GLU A 310 -32.95 -0.66 -11.75
N ARG A 311 -31.66 -0.57 -12.12
CA ARG A 311 -30.89 -1.72 -12.61
C ARG A 311 -30.80 -2.84 -11.58
N GLU A 312 -30.52 -2.52 -10.31
CA GLU A 312 -30.45 -3.53 -9.23
C GLU A 312 -31.79 -4.24 -8.99
N LYS A 313 -32.91 -3.55 -9.26
CA LYS A 313 -34.25 -4.14 -9.23
C LYS A 313 -34.58 -4.98 -10.47
N GLY A 314 -33.69 -5.04 -11.46
CA GLY A 314 -33.91 -5.70 -12.76
C GLY A 314 -34.72 -4.87 -13.76
N ASN A 315 -35.04 -3.61 -13.45
CA ASN A 315 -35.83 -2.73 -14.31
C ASN A 315 -34.94 -2.03 -15.38
N PHE A 316 -34.32 -2.83 -16.25
CA PHE A 316 -33.31 -2.36 -17.20
C PHE A 316 -33.81 -1.26 -18.15
N GLU A 317 -35.04 -1.37 -18.65
CA GLU A 317 -35.61 -0.33 -19.54
C GLU A 317 -35.73 1.03 -18.86
N LYS A 318 -36.16 1.03 -17.59
CA LYS A 318 -36.31 2.26 -16.80
C LYS A 318 -34.95 2.85 -16.45
N ALA A 319 -33.96 2.01 -16.14
CA ALA A 319 -32.58 2.43 -15.94
C ALA A 319 -32.00 3.08 -17.21
N VAL A 320 -32.18 2.46 -18.39
CA VAL A 320 -31.73 3.03 -19.67
C VAL A 320 -32.39 4.38 -19.96
N LYS A 321 -33.71 4.51 -19.77
CA LYS A 321 -34.40 5.81 -19.96
C LYS A 321 -33.85 6.93 -19.07
N LEU A 322 -33.48 6.61 -17.82
CA LEU A 322 -32.86 7.57 -16.91
C LEU A 322 -31.45 7.97 -17.38
N LEU A 323 -30.68 7.04 -17.93
CA LEU A 323 -29.36 7.30 -18.51
C LEU A 323 -29.44 8.07 -19.83
N GLU A 324 -30.44 7.81 -20.67
CA GLU A 324 -30.75 8.61 -21.87
C GLU A 324 -31.11 10.04 -21.48
N GLN A 325 -31.93 10.21 -20.44
CA GLN A 325 -32.23 11.54 -19.89
C GLN A 325 -30.95 12.22 -19.38
N LEU A 326 -30.08 11.50 -18.67
CA LEU A 326 -28.82 12.06 -18.18
C LEU A 326 -27.90 12.47 -19.31
N THR A 327 -27.73 11.64 -20.34
CA THR A 327 -26.86 11.94 -21.49
C THR A 327 -27.44 13.04 -22.37
N SER A 328 -28.76 13.25 -22.39
CA SER A 328 -29.37 14.42 -23.03
C SER A 328 -29.03 15.74 -22.32
N GLN A 329 -28.92 15.72 -20.99
CA GLN A 329 -28.53 16.88 -20.18
C GLN A 329 -27.02 17.08 -20.13
N GLN A 330 -26.27 15.98 -20.18
CA GLN A 330 -24.81 15.94 -20.08
C GLN A 330 -24.22 15.04 -21.18
N PRO A 331 -24.11 15.52 -22.43
CA PRO A 331 -23.64 14.71 -23.57
C PRO A 331 -22.20 14.21 -23.47
N GLU A 332 -21.42 14.71 -22.51
CA GLU A 332 -20.03 14.31 -22.25
C GLU A 332 -19.86 13.41 -21.02
N ASN A 333 -20.97 12.92 -20.46
CA ASN A 333 -20.97 12.02 -19.31
C ASN A 333 -20.61 10.59 -19.73
N VAL A 334 -19.32 10.26 -19.62
CA VAL A 334 -18.75 8.96 -20.01
C VAL A 334 -19.33 7.80 -19.21
N ASP A 335 -19.55 8.00 -17.91
CA ASP A 335 -20.04 6.96 -17.01
C ASP A 335 -21.47 6.55 -17.37
N ALA A 336 -22.32 7.51 -17.74
CA ALA A 336 -23.68 7.23 -18.20
C ALA A 336 -23.69 6.34 -19.45
N TYR A 337 -22.87 6.67 -20.46
CA TYR A 337 -22.74 5.83 -21.66
C TYR A 337 -22.17 4.45 -21.36
N ARG A 338 -21.19 4.35 -20.45
CA ARG A 338 -20.62 3.06 -20.05
C ARG A 338 -21.66 2.18 -19.36
N GLU A 339 -22.49 2.75 -18.49
CA GLU A 339 -23.55 2.01 -17.83
C GLU A 339 -24.66 1.60 -18.81
N MET A 340 -25.03 2.45 -19.77
CA MET A 340 -25.93 2.05 -20.86
C MET A 340 -25.37 0.86 -21.64
N ALA A 341 -24.08 0.89 -21.97
CA ALA A 341 -23.41 -0.19 -22.70
C ALA A 341 -23.42 -1.50 -21.90
N ASN A 342 -23.16 -1.44 -20.59
CA ASN A 342 -23.23 -2.59 -19.69
C ASN A 342 -24.64 -3.17 -19.58
N ILE A 343 -25.66 -2.31 -19.45
CA ILE A 343 -27.06 -2.75 -19.42
C ILE A 343 -27.45 -3.40 -20.75
N HIS A 344 -27.14 -2.79 -21.89
CA HIS A 344 -27.43 -3.35 -23.21
C HIS A 344 -26.72 -4.68 -23.45
N THR A 345 -25.48 -4.82 -22.97
CA THR A 345 -24.77 -6.11 -22.98
C THR A 345 -25.51 -7.17 -22.15
N THR A 346 -25.99 -6.80 -20.96
CA THR A 346 -26.70 -7.71 -20.03
C THR A 346 -28.02 -8.21 -20.62
N ILE A 347 -28.77 -7.34 -21.29
CA ILE A 347 -30.04 -7.69 -21.94
C ILE A 347 -29.87 -8.24 -23.37
N ASN A 348 -28.63 -8.61 -23.76
CA ASN A 348 -28.29 -9.17 -25.05
C ASN A 348 -28.72 -8.31 -26.27
N ASN A 349 -28.46 -7.00 -26.19
CA ASN A 349 -28.67 -6.04 -27.28
C ASN A 349 -27.31 -5.50 -27.77
N PRO A 350 -26.59 -6.27 -28.61
CA PRO A 350 -25.20 -5.98 -28.96
C PRO A 350 -25.03 -4.69 -29.76
N ASP A 351 -26.00 -4.33 -30.61
CA ASP A 351 -25.91 -3.13 -31.45
C ASP A 351 -25.97 -1.85 -30.60
N LYS A 352 -26.94 -1.76 -29.68
CA LYS A 352 -27.01 -0.62 -28.75
C LYS A 352 -25.85 -0.57 -27.77
N ALA A 353 -25.32 -1.74 -27.38
CA ALA A 353 -24.11 -1.79 -26.57
C ALA A 353 -22.90 -1.24 -27.35
N ALA A 354 -22.77 -1.59 -28.63
CA ALA A 354 -21.72 -1.11 -29.50
C ALA A 354 -21.77 0.42 -29.69
N ASP A 355 -22.96 0.97 -29.91
CA ASP A 355 -23.16 2.42 -30.01
C ASP A 355 -22.72 3.15 -28.73
N ALA A 356 -23.13 2.65 -27.56
CA ALA A 356 -22.80 3.24 -26.27
C ALA A 356 -21.29 3.12 -25.96
N PHE A 357 -20.67 1.97 -26.21
CA PHE A 357 -19.22 1.80 -26.05
C PHE A 357 -18.42 2.66 -27.04
N THR A 358 -18.90 2.82 -28.27
CA THR A 358 -18.29 3.73 -29.25
C THR A 358 -18.30 5.16 -28.73
N LYS A 359 -19.39 5.58 -28.08
CA LYS A 359 -19.46 6.91 -27.46
C LYS A 359 -18.48 7.07 -26.29
N VAL A 360 -18.34 6.05 -25.45
CA VAL A 360 -17.32 6.02 -24.38
C VAL A 360 -15.91 6.20 -24.96
N ILE A 361 -15.58 5.47 -26.03
CA ILE A 361 -14.29 5.59 -26.72
C ILE A 361 -14.07 7.01 -27.25
N GLN A 362 -15.04 7.57 -27.97
CA GLN A 362 -14.95 8.93 -28.54
C GLN A 362 -14.73 9.99 -27.45
N LEU A 363 -15.50 9.94 -26.37
CA LEU A 363 -15.39 10.91 -25.28
C LEU A 363 -14.08 10.75 -24.50
N SER A 364 -13.64 9.52 -24.25
CA SER A 364 -12.35 9.24 -23.59
C SER A 364 -11.19 9.79 -24.41
N LEU A 365 -11.20 9.56 -25.73
CA LEU A 365 -10.21 10.11 -26.65
C LEU A 365 -10.23 11.65 -26.67
N LYS A 366 -11.42 12.28 -26.67
CA LYS A 366 -11.57 13.74 -26.61
C LYS A 366 -10.98 14.33 -25.32
N LYS A 367 -11.09 13.63 -24.19
CA LYS A 367 -10.49 14.01 -22.90
C LYS A 367 -8.99 13.69 -22.78
N GLY A 368 -8.39 13.05 -23.78
CA GLY A 368 -7.00 12.59 -23.72
C GLY A 368 -6.79 11.28 -22.94
N GLU A 369 -7.86 10.62 -22.51
CA GLU A 369 -7.85 9.37 -21.73
C GLU A 369 -7.68 8.15 -22.65
N GLN A 370 -6.51 8.04 -23.27
CA GLN A 370 -6.24 7.05 -24.31
C GLN A 370 -6.29 5.60 -23.81
N GLU A 371 -5.86 5.34 -22.57
CA GLU A 371 -5.92 4.01 -21.97
C GLU A 371 -7.37 3.57 -21.74
N ALA A 372 -8.24 4.48 -21.29
CA ALA A 372 -9.66 4.18 -21.08
C ALA A 372 -10.35 3.81 -22.41
N ALA A 373 -10.01 4.51 -23.49
CA ALA A 373 -10.50 4.20 -24.83
C ALA A 373 -10.05 2.80 -25.30
N LEU A 374 -8.76 2.47 -25.14
CA LEU A 374 -8.22 1.15 -25.53
C LEU A 374 -8.82 0.02 -24.69
N ASN A 375 -8.96 0.20 -23.38
CA ASN A 375 -9.57 -0.79 -22.51
C ASN A 375 -11.02 -1.06 -22.92
N THR A 376 -11.77 -0.01 -23.25
CA THR A 376 -13.15 -0.13 -23.74
C THR A 376 -13.21 -0.90 -25.06
N TYR A 377 -12.31 -0.61 -26.00
CA TYR A 377 -12.21 -1.35 -27.26
C TYR A 377 -11.92 -2.85 -27.05
N TYR A 378 -10.96 -3.18 -26.20
CA TYR A 378 -10.66 -4.59 -25.89
C TYR A 378 -11.80 -5.29 -25.14
N GLU A 379 -12.52 -4.57 -24.27
CA GLU A 379 -13.72 -5.08 -23.62
C GLU A 379 -14.80 -5.47 -24.65
N MET A 380 -15.05 -4.61 -25.64
CA MET A 380 -15.98 -4.92 -26.74
C MET A 380 -15.54 -6.20 -27.47
N LYS A 381 -14.24 -6.32 -27.81
CA LYS A 381 -13.68 -7.48 -28.50
C LYS A 381 -13.83 -8.77 -27.68
N MET A 382 -13.54 -8.73 -26.37
CA MET A 382 -13.66 -9.89 -25.48
C MET A 382 -15.11 -10.35 -25.31
N ARG A 383 -16.06 -9.40 -25.34
CA ARG A 383 -17.49 -9.68 -25.18
C ARG A 383 -18.21 -9.96 -26.51
N ASN A 384 -17.47 -10.10 -27.61
CA ASN A 384 -18.02 -10.26 -28.96
C ASN A 384 -19.04 -9.17 -29.35
N ILE A 385 -18.82 -7.94 -28.89
CA ILE A 385 -19.64 -6.78 -29.24
C ILE A 385 -19.13 -6.21 -30.57
N PRO A 386 -20.01 -5.78 -31.49
CA PRO A 386 -19.63 -5.13 -32.74
C PRO A 386 -18.66 -3.96 -32.48
N GLN A 387 -17.58 -3.89 -33.27
CA GLN A 387 -16.50 -2.93 -33.04
C GLN A 387 -16.89 -1.52 -33.51
N PRO A 388 -16.19 -0.46 -33.08
CA PRO A 388 -16.54 0.91 -33.42
C PRO A 388 -16.46 1.15 -34.93
N GLU A 389 -17.61 1.40 -35.57
CA GLU A 389 -17.70 1.77 -37.00
C GLU A 389 -17.72 3.30 -37.18
N ARG A 390 -16.82 4.01 -36.49
CA ARG A 390 -16.70 5.48 -36.59
C ARG A 390 -15.27 5.89 -36.94
N PRO A 391 -15.06 6.70 -38.00
CA PRO A 391 -13.72 7.10 -38.46
C PRO A 391 -12.83 7.69 -37.36
N GLU A 392 -13.39 8.59 -36.54
CA GLU A 392 -12.67 9.30 -35.48
C GLU A 392 -12.23 8.35 -34.36
N ALA A 393 -13.08 7.38 -34.02
CA ALA A 393 -12.79 6.38 -32.99
C ALA A 393 -11.65 5.46 -33.45
N LEU A 394 -11.73 4.94 -34.67
CA LEU A 394 -10.68 4.09 -35.26
C LEU A 394 -9.33 4.82 -35.33
N TYR A 395 -9.33 6.08 -35.82
CA TYR A 395 -8.11 6.88 -35.89
C TYR A 395 -7.52 7.16 -34.51
N GLY A 396 -8.34 7.55 -33.54
CA GLY A 396 -7.89 7.86 -32.18
C GLY A 396 -7.36 6.64 -31.44
N LEU A 397 -8.00 5.48 -31.59
CA LEU A 397 -7.51 4.20 -31.06
C LEU A 397 -6.19 3.80 -31.72
N ALA A 398 -6.03 4.00 -33.04
CA ALA A 398 -4.79 3.67 -33.76
C ALA A 398 -3.63 4.53 -33.29
N GLY A 399 -3.87 5.83 -33.07
CA GLY A 399 -2.90 6.72 -32.44
C GLY A 399 -2.54 6.28 -31.03
N ALA A 400 -3.50 5.80 -30.25
CA ALA A 400 -3.26 5.31 -28.89
C ALA A 400 -2.40 4.04 -28.87
N LEU A 401 -2.67 3.08 -29.77
CA LEU A 401 -1.84 1.87 -29.93
C LEU A 401 -0.41 2.20 -30.36
N TYR A 402 -0.26 3.11 -31.33
CA TYR A 402 1.04 3.52 -31.82
C TYR A 402 1.90 4.13 -30.70
N ARG A 403 1.34 5.04 -29.88
CA ARG A 403 2.05 5.61 -28.72
C ARG A 403 2.44 4.60 -27.65
N LYS A 404 1.73 3.46 -27.58
CA LYS A 404 2.07 2.33 -26.69
C LYS A 404 3.10 1.37 -27.30
N GLY A 405 3.64 1.68 -28.49
CA GLY A 405 4.59 0.81 -29.19
C GLY A 405 3.94 -0.39 -29.88
N ARG A 406 2.61 -0.50 -29.90
CA ARG A 406 1.87 -1.58 -30.57
C ARG A 406 1.65 -1.22 -32.05
N VAL A 407 2.76 -1.08 -32.75
CA VAL A 407 2.78 -0.47 -34.10
C VAL A 407 2.02 -1.30 -35.13
N GLU A 408 2.11 -2.63 -35.10
CA GLU A 408 1.39 -3.49 -36.06
C GLU A 408 -0.14 -3.35 -35.94
N GLU A 409 -0.66 -3.36 -34.72
CA GLU A 409 -2.09 -3.20 -34.48
C GLU A 409 -2.58 -1.79 -34.83
N ALA A 410 -1.73 -0.79 -34.61
CA ALA A 410 -2.03 0.57 -35.06
C ALA A 410 -2.15 0.64 -36.59
N LEU A 411 -1.21 0.03 -37.32
CA LEU A 411 -1.24 -0.03 -38.79
C LEU A 411 -2.48 -0.77 -39.28
N GLN A 412 -2.82 -1.93 -38.69
CA GLN A 412 -4.02 -2.68 -39.03
C GLN A 412 -5.29 -1.84 -38.87
N MET A 413 -5.38 -1.06 -37.79
CA MET A 413 -6.56 -0.24 -37.54
C MET A 413 -6.61 1.02 -38.42
N TYR A 414 -5.46 1.63 -38.76
CA TYR A 414 -5.42 2.66 -39.80
C TYR A 414 -5.84 2.11 -41.17
N GLN A 415 -5.40 0.91 -41.54
CA GLN A 415 -5.83 0.24 -42.77
C GLN A 415 -7.33 -0.07 -42.77
N GLN A 416 -7.87 -0.53 -41.63
CA GLN A 416 -9.30 -0.73 -41.46
C GLN A 416 -10.07 0.57 -41.67
N LEU A 417 -9.64 1.67 -41.06
CA LEU A 417 -10.20 3.00 -41.25
C LEU A 417 -10.22 3.40 -42.73
N ILE A 418 -9.09 3.25 -43.44
CA ILE A 418 -8.96 3.61 -44.86
C ILE A 418 -9.88 2.77 -45.73
N LYS A 419 -10.00 1.46 -45.43
CA LYS A 419 -10.83 0.52 -46.18
C LYS A 419 -12.33 0.77 -45.97
N GLN A 420 -12.75 1.03 -44.74
CA GLN A 420 -14.16 1.18 -44.39
C GLN A 420 -14.69 2.60 -44.67
N PHE A 421 -13.85 3.62 -44.54
CA PHE A 421 -14.25 5.02 -44.66
C PHE A 421 -13.36 5.81 -45.64
N PRO A 422 -13.27 5.38 -46.91
CA PRO A 422 -12.31 5.94 -47.87
C PRO A 422 -12.57 7.41 -48.25
N ASP A 423 -13.76 7.94 -47.99
CA ASP A 423 -14.11 9.35 -48.27
C ASP A 423 -14.02 10.25 -47.03
N SER A 424 -13.65 9.70 -45.86
CA SER A 424 -13.52 10.48 -44.64
C SER A 424 -12.25 11.33 -44.65
N THR A 425 -12.35 12.58 -44.21
CA THR A 425 -11.19 13.46 -43.96
C THR A 425 -10.24 12.89 -42.91
N VAL A 426 -10.72 11.97 -42.05
CA VAL A 426 -9.89 11.28 -41.06
C VAL A 426 -9.11 10.13 -41.70
N ALA A 427 -9.62 9.51 -42.77
CA ALA A 427 -8.92 8.45 -43.47
C ALA A 427 -7.63 8.95 -44.14
N SER A 428 -7.62 10.17 -44.68
CA SER A 428 -6.39 10.79 -45.20
C SER A 428 -5.32 10.95 -44.11
N LYS A 429 -5.71 11.35 -42.89
CA LYS A 429 -4.79 11.37 -41.73
C LYS A 429 -4.29 9.97 -41.36
N GLY A 430 -5.12 8.95 -41.54
CA GLY A 430 -4.74 7.54 -41.38
C GLY A 430 -3.66 7.11 -42.38
N VAL A 431 -3.84 7.43 -43.67
CA VAL A 431 -2.84 7.16 -44.72
C VAL A 431 -1.52 7.87 -44.41
N LEU A 432 -1.56 9.14 -44.00
CA LEU A 432 -0.38 9.89 -43.59
C LEU A 432 0.38 9.16 -42.48
N LYS A 433 -0.33 8.72 -41.44
CA LYS A 433 0.29 8.00 -40.33
C LYS A 433 0.90 6.68 -40.77
N CYS A 434 0.26 5.91 -41.65
CA CYS A 434 0.88 4.73 -42.24
C CYS A 434 2.18 5.07 -42.98
N ALA A 435 2.16 6.12 -43.83
CA ALA A 435 3.34 6.55 -44.59
C ALA A 435 4.52 6.95 -43.68
N THR A 436 4.24 7.73 -42.62
CA THR A 436 5.26 8.11 -41.62
C THR A 436 5.83 6.88 -40.91
N VAL A 437 4.99 5.96 -40.47
CA VAL A 437 5.43 4.73 -39.77
C VAL A 437 6.28 3.84 -40.67
N PHE A 438 5.95 3.70 -41.96
CA PHE A 438 6.80 2.99 -42.91
C PHE A 438 8.15 3.68 -43.09
N GLY A 439 8.16 5.01 -43.15
CA GLY A 439 9.39 5.81 -43.24
C GLY A 439 10.31 5.61 -42.04
N GLU A 440 9.77 5.64 -40.82
CA GLU A 440 10.50 5.41 -39.56
C GLU A 440 11.12 4.00 -39.47
N ARG A 441 10.52 3.03 -40.16
CA ARG A 441 10.98 1.63 -40.23
C ARG A 441 11.92 1.35 -41.40
N ASN A 442 12.40 2.39 -42.09
CA ASN A 442 13.21 2.29 -43.31
C ASN A 442 12.54 1.50 -44.46
N GLN A 443 11.20 1.40 -44.45
CA GLN A 443 10.44 0.79 -45.54
C GLN A 443 10.12 1.85 -46.59
N HIS A 444 11.16 2.38 -47.23
CA HIS A 444 11.07 3.57 -48.08
C HIS A 444 10.12 3.42 -49.28
N GLU A 445 10.04 2.23 -49.89
CA GLU A 445 9.11 1.95 -50.98
C GLU A 445 7.63 2.00 -50.54
N LEU A 446 7.32 1.43 -49.37
CA LEU A 446 5.97 1.44 -48.81
C LEU A 446 5.57 2.85 -48.37
N ALA A 447 6.50 3.60 -47.76
CA ALA A 447 6.29 4.99 -47.40
C ALA A 447 6.00 5.85 -48.64
N MET A 448 6.80 5.69 -49.69
CA MET A 448 6.63 6.37 -50.98
C MET A 448 5.26 6.08 -51.58
N SER A 449 4.88 4.80 -51.66
CA SER A 449 3.60 4.36 -52.23
C SER A 449 2.42 4.93 -51.45
N ALA A 450 2.51 4.95 -50.11
CA ALA A 450 1.47 5.52 -49.26
C ALA A 450 1.34 7.04 -49.44
N TYR A 451 2.44 7.79 -49.53
CA TYR A 451 2.41 9.23 -49.80
C TYR A 451 1.86 9.56 -51.19
N GLN A 452 2.18 8.77 -52.21
CA GLN A 452 1.64 8.95 -53.56
C GLN A 452 0.13 8.66 -53.61
N TYR A 453 -0.31 7.57 -52.96
CA TYR A 453 -1.73 7.24 -52.80
C TYR A 453 -2.50 8.36 -52.11
N LEU A 454 -1.87 9.02 -51.14
CA LEU A 454 -2.46 10.10 -50.38
C LEU A 454 -2.75 11.34 -51.22
N LEU A 455 -1.78 11.75 -52.04
CA LEU A 455 -1.93 12.88 -52.95
C LEU A 455 -2.91 12.59 -54.10
N SER A 456 -2.98 11.34 -54.57
CA SER A 456 -3.90 10.96 -55.64
C SER A 456 -5.34 10.84 -55.16
N ARG A 457 -5.57 10.28 -53.96
CA ARG A 457 -6.91 10.06 -53.41
C ARG A 457 -7.48 11.29 -52.71
N TYR A 458 -6.63 12.13 -52.11
CA TYR A 458 -7.02 13.30 -51.32
C TYR A 458 -6.23 14.54 -51.79
N PRO A 459 -6.60 15.15 -52.92
CA PRO A 459 -5.81 16.20 -53.56
C PRO A 459 -5.78 17.54 -52.81
N ASP A 460 -6.75 17.77 -51.92
CA ASP A 460 -7.02 19.04 -51.22
C ASP A 460 -6.62 19.02 -49.73
N ILE A 461 -5.72 18.13 -49.33
CA ILE A 461 -5.21 18.06 -47.95
C ILE A 461 -4.36 19.28 -47.59
N GLU A 462 -4.53 19.80 -46.37
CA GLU A 462 -3.80 20.99 -45.86
C GLU A 462 -2.28 20.84 -45.87
N TRP A 463 -1.78 19.61 -45.76
CA TRP A 463 -0.36 19.28 -45.59
C TRP A 463 0.26 18.69 -46.87
N LYS A 464 -0.27 19.07 -48.03
CA LYS A 464 0.19 18.63 -49.35
C LYS A 464 1.66 18.93 -49.61
N ASP A 465 2.11 20.15 -49.35
CA ASP A 465 3.49 20.57 -49.60
C ASP A 465 4.49 19.78 -48.75
N MET A 466 4.11 19.45 -47.50
CA MET A 466 4.91 18.60 -46.62
C MET A 466 5.07 17.19 -47.20
N VAL A 467 3.99 16.60 -47.73
CA VAL A 467 4.03 15.27 -48.37
C VAL A 467 4.91 15.26 -49.61
N VAL A 468 4.82 16.30 -50.44
CA VAL A 468 5.68 16.45 -51.63
C VAL A 468 7.15 16.50 -51.22
N SER A 469 7.48 17.27 -50.17
CA SER A 469 8.84 17.34 -49.63
C SER A 469 9.35 16.00 -49.09
N GLU A 470 8.51 15.25 -48.37
CA GLU A 470 8.84 13.91 -47.87
C GLU A 470 9.08 12.90 -49.01
N ILE A 471 8.27 12.97 -50.08
CA ILE A 471 8.50 12.18 -51.30
C ILE A 471 9.87 12.50 -51.91
N GLU A 472 10.25 13.77 -52.04
CA GLU A 472 11.56 14.15 -52.58
C GLU A 472 12.73 13.71 -51.67
N SER A 473 12.54 13.80 -50.36
CA SER A 473 13.50 13.30 -49.36
C SER A 473 13.72 11.79 -49.51
N LEU A 474 12.65 11.01 -49.60
CA LEU A 474 12.71 9.57 -49.78
C LEU A 474 13.36 9.18 -51.11
N LYS A 475 13.06 9.87 -52.23
CA LYS A 475 13.72 9.65 -53.52
C LYS A 475 15.24 9.81 -53.43
N ARG A 476 15.71 10.84 -52.71
CA ARG A 476 17.14 11.08 -52.49
C ARG A 476 17.80 9.99 -51.64
N LYS A 477 17.10 9.47 -50.62
CA LYS A 477 17.60 8.36 -49.78
C LYS A 477 17.72 7.07 -50.58
N MET A 478 16.68 6.67 -51.30
CA MET A 478 16.67 5.46 -52.13
C MET A 478 17.71 5.51 -53.26
N SER A 479 17.95 6.68 -53.86
CA SER A 479 19.01 6.85 -54.87
C SER A 479 20.43 6.71 -54.30
N LYS A 480 20.62 6.91 -52.98
CA LYS A 480 21.92 6.72 -52.31
C LYS A 480 22.12 5.27 -51.87
N GLU A 481 21.06 4.53 -51.59
CA GLU A 481 21.11 3.10 -51.23
C GLU A 481 21.37 2.19 -52.44
N ASN A 482 21.01 2.64 -53.64
CA ASN A 482 21.25 1.92 -54.91
C ASN A 482 22.60 2.26 -55.57
N LYS A 483 23.47 3.04 -54.91
CA LYS A 483 24.86 3.33 -55.32
C LYS A 483 25.81 2.70 -54.32
#